data_AF-A0A956A6E5-F1
#
_entry.id   AF-A0A956A6E5-F1
#
_cell.length_a   1.000
_cell.length_b   1.000
_cell.length_c   1.000
_cell.angle_alpha   90.00
_cell.angle_beta   90.00
_cell.angle_gamma   90.00
#
_symmetry.space_group_name_H-M   'P 1'
#
loop_
_entity.id
_entity.type
_entity.pdbx_description
1 polymer ?
#
loop_
_entity_poly.entity_id
_entity_poly.type
_entity_poly.pdbx_seq_one_letter_code
_entity_poly.pdbx_strand_id
1 'polypeptide(L)'
;MSDTAEAGEALPRYDVLIVSENRSFNIVEQGTRALVNHLIAKNIARVSAESIAKDWCEIYGGPGPTAHEAFTLGGFDSDHAPFLEVAVRTGTKFTTMPFGGAKNEGVRFWIEFRGVLWKDLAPRFRNGLTRLLATRLEVLTRPHAGLAAHAEVGADEVPEDVKFARKDRATPRVGTAVEEY
;
A
#
# COMPACT_ATOMS: atom_id res chain seq x y z
N MET A 1 -16.93 -18.98 38.60
CA MET A 1 -17.44 -17.68 38.13
C MET A 1 -16.91 -17.51 36.72
N SER A 2 -17.81 -17.49 35.76
CA SER A 2 -17.56 -17.44 34.33
C SER A 2 -17.28 -16.00 33.91
N ASP A 3 -16.02 -15.68 33.57
CA ASP A 3 -15.68 -14.47 32.84
C ASP A 3 -15.95 -14.73 31.35
N THR A 4 -17.17 -14.41 30.95
CA THR A 4 -17.51 -14.19 29.54
C THR A 4 -16.82 -12.89 29.15
N ALA A 5 -15.62 -12.99 28.58
CA ALA A 5 -15.01 -11.86 27.88
C ALA A 5 -16.02 -11.43 26.80
N GLU A 6 -16.60 -10.25 26.96
CA GLU A 6 -17.39 -9.59 25.92
C GLU A 6 -16.51 -9.55 24.68
N ALA A 7 -16.82 -10.43 23.71
CA ALA A 7 -16.27 -10.33 22.38
C ALA A 7 -16.82 -9.02 21.80
N GLY A 8 -16.10 -7.92 22.05
CA GLY A 8 -16.43 -6.60 21.50
C GLY A 8 -16.73 -6.77 20.01
N GLU A 9 -17.90 -6.32 19.60
CA GLU A 9 -18.38 -6.49 18.23
C GLU A 9 -17.31 -5.97 17.27
N ALA A 10 -16.75 -6.86 16.45
CA ALA A 10 -15.68 -6.51 15.56
C ALA A 10 -16.18 -5.43 14.59
N LEU A 11 -15.59 -4.24 14.68
CA LEU A 11 -15.97 -3.13 13.80
C LEU A 11 -15.91 -3.57 12.33
N PRO A 12 -16.88 -3.18 11.49
CA PRO A 12 -16.86 -3.50 10.08
C PRO A 12 -15.62 -2.90 9.43
N ARG A 13 -14.90 -3.72 8.66
CA ARG A 13 -13.71 -3.33 7.90
C ARG A 13 -13.91 -3.55 6.41
N TYR A 14 -13.20 -2.75 5.61
CA TYR A 14 -13.29 -2.72 4.16
C TYR A 14 -11.90 -2.83 3.52
N ASP A 15 -11.82 -3.38 2.32
CA ASP A 15 -10.65 -3.19 1.47
C ASP A 15 -10.95 -2.06 0.48
N VAL A 16 -10.02 -1.12 0.36
CA VAL A 16 -10.10 0.02 -0.57
C VAL A 16 -8.96 -0.10 -1.58
N LEU A 17 -9.32 -0.29 -2.85
CA LEU A 17 -8.42 -0.42 -3.98
C LEU A 17 -8.46 0.85 -4.82
N ILE A 18 -7.28 1.38 -5.10
CA ILE A 18 -7.05 2.56 -5.93
C ILE A 18 -6.30 2.10 -7.17
N VAL A 19 -6.90 2.33 -8.34
CA VAL A 19 -6.28 2.03 -9.63
C VAL A 19 -6.33 3.26 -10.53
N SER A 20 -5.49 3.28 -11.56
CA SER A 20 -5.62 4.26 -12.64
C SER A 20 -6.78 3.88 -13.54
N GLU A 21 -7.59 4.86 -13.97
CA GLU A 21 -8.62 4.66 -15.02
C GLU A 21 -7.98 4.13 -16.31
N ASN A 22 -6.73 4.50 -16.59
CA ASN A 22 -5.89 3.84 -17.59
C ASN A 22 -5.17 2.64 -16.94
N ARG A 23 -5.64 1.41 -17.20
CA ARG A 23 -5.07 0.16 -16.64
C ARG A 23 -3.62 -0.12 -17.05
N SER A 24 -3.19 0.45 -18.18
CA SER A 24 -1.82 0.35 -18.68
C SER A 24 -0.87 1.36 -18.05
N PHE A 25 -1.38 2.30 -17.24
CA PHE A 25 -0.57 3.27 -16.51
C PHE A 25 0.40 2.54 -15.59
N ASN A 26 1.69 2.75 -15.85
CA ASN A 26 2.77 2.25 -15.03
C ASN A 26 3.46 3.40 -14.30
N ILE A 27 3.97 3.08 -13.12
CA ILE A 27 4.85 3.97 -12.38
C ILE A 27 6.26 3.41 -12.53
N VAL A 28 7.19 4.22 -13.05
CA VAL A 28 8.61 3.88 -13.14
C VAL A 28 9.27 4.00 -11.76
N GLU A 29 10.44 3.39 -11.56
CA GLU A 29 11.09 3.26 -10.25
C GLU A 29 11.15 4.56 -9.44
N GLN A 30 11.52 5.68 -10.07
CA GLN A 30 11.57 6.99 -9.41
C GLN A 30 10.19 7.46 -8.92
N GLY A 31 9.15 7.20 -9.71
CA GLY A 31 7.77 7.49 -9.33
C GLY A 31 7.29 6.61 -8.18
N THR A 32 7.73 5.34 -8.12
CA THR A 32 7.41 4.43 -7.02
C THR A 32 7.99 4.94 -5.71
N ARG A 33 9.27 5.35 -5.74
CA ARG A 33 9.92 5.96 -4.57
C ARG A 33 9.21 7.26 -4.16
N ALA A 34 8.82 8.11 -5.12
CA ALA A 34 8.08 9.33 -4.82
C ALA A 34 6.71 9.05 -4.18
N LEU A 35 5.99 8.03 -4.65
CA LEU A 35 4.72 7.60 -4.08
C LEU A 35 4.89 7.09 -2.64
N VAL A 36 5.85 6.21 -2.40
CA VAL A 36 6.10 5.65 -1.07
C VAL A 36 6.57 6.72 -0.09
N ASN A 37 7.50 7.58 -0.53
CA ASN A 37 7.96 8.72 0.26
C ASN A 37 6.82 9.70 0.54
N HIS A 38 5.88 9.89 -0.38
CA HIS A 38 4.69 10.70 -0.13
C HIS A 38 3.84 10.12 1.00
N LEU A 39 3.59 8.80 1.01
CA LEU A 39 2.83 8.14 2.08
C LEU A 39 3.53 8.22 3.44
N ILE A 40 4.86 8.03 3.47
CA ILE A 40 5.68 8.12 4.69
C ILE A 40 5.74 9.56 5.20
N ALA A 41 6.07 10.52 4.33
CA ALA A 41 6.19 11.94 4.71
C ALA A 41 4.86 12.54 5.16
N LYS A 42 3.73 11.96 4.73
CA LYS A 42 2.38 12.28 5.21
C LYS A 42 1.98 11.51 6.47
N ASN A 43 2.88 10.70 7.05
CA ASN A 43 2.64 9.84 8.21
C ASN A 43 1.44 8.90 8.02
N ILE A 44 1.15 8.51 6.77
CA ILE A 44 0.05 7.61 6.42
C ILE A 44 0.47 6.14 6.57
N ALA A 45 1.68 5.79 6.16
CA ALA A 45 2.16 4.42 6.14
C ALA A 45 3.55 4.27 6.75
N ARG A 46 3.82 3.11 7.36
CA ARG A 46 5.15 2.67 7.79
C ARG A 46 5.49 1.41 7.02
N VAL A 47 6.48 1.50 6.13
CA VAL A 47 6.90 0.36 5.29
C VAL A 47 7.50 -0.73 6.18
N SER A 48 7.09 -1.97 5.96
CA SER A 48 7.52 -3.13 6.74
C SER A 48 8.10 -4.25 5.88
N ALA A 49 7.70 -4.37 4.61
CA ALA A 49 8.20 -5.37 3.68
C ALA A 49 8.17 -4.88 2.24
N GLU A 50 9.01 -5.49 1.40
CA GLU A 50 9.08 -5.21 -0.03
C GLU A 50 9.42 -6.48 -0.82
N SER A 51 8.84 -6.59 -2.00
CA SER A 51 9.12 -7.62 -3.00
C SER A 51 9.48 -6.92 -4.30
N ILE A 52 10.73 -7.05 -4.73
CA ILE A 52 11.28 -6.31 -5.88
C ILE A 52 11.79 -7.30 -6.93
N ALA A 53 11.12 -7.31 -8.08
CA ALA A 53 11.48 -8.04 -9.29
C ALA A 53 12.04 -7.11 -10.37
N LYS A 54 12.49 -7.68 -11.50
CA LYS A 54 13.02 -6.96 -12.67
C LYS A 54 12.06 -5.91 -13.22
N ASP A 55 10.80 -6.27 -13.36
CA ASP A 55 9.78 -5.51 -14.08
C ASP A 55 8.65 -5.03 -13.15
N TRP A 56 8.78 -5.25 -11.84
CA TRP A 56 7.67 -5.12 -10.92
C TRP A 56 8.13 -5.00 -9.45
N CYS A 57 7.41 -4.25 -8.63
CA CYS A 57 7.57 -4.30 -7.17
C CYS A 57 6.22 -4.22 -6.42
N GLU A 58 6.21 -4.81 -5.23
CA GLU A 58 5.17 -4.68 -4.22
C GLU A 58 5.78 -4.20 -2.91
N ILE A 59 5.16 -3.19 -2.30
CA ILE A 59 5.62 -2.60 -1.03
C ILE A 59 4.46 -2.69 -0.05
N TYR A 60 4.75 -3.17 1.15
CA TYR A 60 3.77 -3.37 2.23
C TYR A 60 4.10 -2.49 3.42
N GLY A 61 3.06 -2.03 4.11
CA GLY A 61 3.25 -1.24 5.32
C GLY A 61 2.03 -1.24 6.23
N GLY A 62 2.28 -0.96 7.50
CA GLY A 62 1.24 -0.71 8.50
C GLY A 62 0.84 0.77 8.57
N PRO A 63 -0.17 1.11 9.40
CA PRO A 63 -0.61 2.48 9.58
C PRO A 63 0.46 3.37 10.24
N GLY A 64 0.66 4.55 9.65
CA GLY A 64 1.41 5.65 10.26
C GLY A 64 0.58 6.41 11.31
N PRO A 65 1.22 7.34 12.06
CA PRO A 65 0.55 8.11 13.12
C PRO A 65 -0.71 8.87 12.67
N THR A 66 -0.77 9.32 11.41
CA THR A 66 -1.90 10.09 10.86
C THR A 66 -2.61 9.33 9.74
N ALA A 67 -2.51 7.99 9.72
CA ALA A 67 -3.13 7.11 8.71
C ALA A 67 -4.63 7.39 8.44
N HIS A 68 -5.37 7.82 9.47
CA HIS A 68 -6.79 8.18 9.35
C HIS A 68 -7.04 9.32 8.37
N GLU A 69 -6.09 10.25 8.17
CA GLU A 69 -6.23 11.38 7.24
C GLU A 69 -6.36 10.96 5.77
N ALA A 70 -6.02 9.70 5.44
CA ALA A 70 -6.28 9.14 4.12
C ALA A 70 -7.79 8.92 3.85
N PHE A 71 -8.60 8.83 4.91
CA PHE A 71 -10.00 8.38 4.84
C PHE A 71 -10.99 9.39 5.43
N THR A 72 -10.60 10.15 6.45
CA THR A 72 -11.48 11.12 7.11
C THR A 72 -10.81 12.49 7.25
N LEU A 73 -11.63 13.51 7.47
CA LEU A 73 -11.19 14.86 7.83
C LEU A 73 -11.30 15.03 9.35
N GLY A 74 -10.33 15.74 9.94
CA GLY A 74 -10.29 16.01 11.37
C GLY A 74 -9.57 14.92 12.17
N GLY A 75 -9.58 15.06 13.49
CA GLY A 75 -8.94 14.12 14.39
C GLY A 75 -9.66 12.77 14.42
N PHE A 76 -8.88 11.72 14.63
CA PHE A 76 -9.39 10.38 14.86
C PHE A 76 -8.83 9.88 16.19
N ASP A 77 -9.72 9.70 17.16
CA ASP A 77 -9.40 9.26 18.51
C ASP A 77 -10.05 7.90 18.76
N SER A 78 -9.29 6.84 18.52
CA SER A 78 -9.73 5.45 18.65
C SER A 78 -8.54 4.53 18.81
N ASP A 79 -8.70 3.47 19.60
CA ASP A 79 -7.72 2.39 19.76
C ASP A 79 -7.61 1.48 18.53
N HIS A 80 -8.54 1.61 17.57
CA HIS A 80 -8.54 0.80 16.38
C HIS A 80 -7.64 1.38 15.29
N ALA A 81 -6.76 0.53 14.75
CA ALA A 81 -5.95 0.88 13.59
C ALA A 81 -6.82 1.34 12.40
N PRO A 82 -6.55 2.51 11.78
CA PRO A 82 -7.29 3.03 10.63
C PRO A 82 -7.40 2.05 9.46
N PHE A 83 -6.33 1.28 9.24
CA PHE A 83 -6.25 0.15 8.32
C PHE A 83 -5.25 -0.88 8.89
N LEU A 84 -5.29 -2.12 8.40
CA LEU A 84 -4.41 -3.19 8.87
C LEU A 84 -3.10 -3.24 8.07
N GLU A 85 -3.20 -3.13 6.74
CA GLU A 85 -2.04 -3.10 5.86
C GLU A 85 -2.33 -2.22 4.64
N VAL A 86 -1.32 -1.53 4.12
CA VAL A 86 -1.34 -0.94 2.78
C VAL A 86 -0.35 -1.71 1.91
N ALA A 87 -0.78 -2.05 0.70
CA ALA A 87 0.03 -2.66 -0.32
C ALA A 87 0.07 -1.75 -1.56
N VAL A 88 1.25 -1.52 -2.12
CA VAL A 88 1.46 -0.70 -3.31
C VAL A 88 2.14 -1.55 -4.36
N ARG A 89 1.47 -1.72 -5.51
CA ARG A 89 2.00 -2.40 -6.68
C ARG A 89 2.37 -1.42 -7.75
N THR A 90 3.60 -1.53 -8.26
CA THR A 90 4.04 -0.77 -9.44
C THR A 90 4.90 -1.63 -10.36
N GLY A 91 5.09 -1.19 -11.60
CA GLY A 91 5.96 -1.88 -12.55
C GLY A 91 5.46 -1.80 -13.99
N THR A 92 6.18 -2.47 -14.87
CA THR A 92 5.81 -2.65 -16.28
C THR A 92 5.07 -3.97 -16.51
N LYS A 93 5.17 -4.94 -15.59
CA LYS A 93 4.41 -6.20 -15.61
C LYS A 93 2.95 -5.97 -15.23
N PHE A 94 2.05 -6.59 -16.01
CA PHE A 94 0.64 -6.66 -15.63
C PHE A 94 0.42 -7.68 -14.50
N THR A 95 -0.47 -7.33 -13.57
CA THR A 95 -1.03 -8.24 -12.57
C THR A 95 -2.55 -8.17 -12.62
N THR A 96 -3.22 -9.23 -12.20
CA THR A 96 -4.69 -9.21 -12.07
C THR A 96 -5.09 -8.22 -10.97
N MET A 97 -6.18 -7.48 -11.20
CA MET A 97 -6.76 -6.61 -10.19
C MET A 97 -7.14 -7.42 -8.94
N PRO A 98 -6.82 -6.94 -7.72
CA PRO A 98 -7.19 -7.64 -6.48
C PRO A 98 -8.71 -7.88 -6.34
N PHE A 99 -9.52 -6.91 -6.77
CA PHE A 99 -10.98 -7.00 -6.82
C PHE A 99 -11.62 -5.88 -7.66
N GLY A 100 -12.93 -5.96 -7.88
CA GLY A 100 -13.77 -4.91 -8.48
C GLY A 100 -13.69 -4.76 -10.01
N GLY A 101 -12.63 -5.28 -10.65
CA GLY A 101 -12.53 -5.36 -12.11
C GLY A 101 -13.26 -6.57 -12.72
N ALA A 102 -13.31 -6.61 -14.04
CA ALA A 102 -13.76 -7.79 -14.77
C ALA A 102 -12.85 -9.00 -14.46
N LYS A 103 -13.35 -10.21 -14.69
CA LYS A 103 -12.57 -11.44 -14.46
C LYS A 103 -11.25 -11.37 -15.24
N ASN A 104 -10.12 -11.50 -14.53
CA ASN A 104 -8.76 -11.40 -15.06
C ASN A 104 -8.38 -10.04 -15.65
N GLU A 105 -9.07 -8.96 -15.27
CA GLU A 105 -8.69 -7.61 -15.67
C GLU A 105 -7.28 -7.30 -15.13
N GLY A 106 -6.39 -6.89 -16.04
CA GLY A 106 -4.99 -6.63 -15.75
C GLY A 106 -4.73 -5.16 -15.47
N VAL A 107 -3.90 -4.88 -14.47
CA VAL A 107 -3.38 -3.56 -14.11
C VAL A 107 -1.87 -3.61 -13.91
N ARG A 108 -1.18 -2.49 -14.13
CA ARG A 108 0.25 -2.33 -13.80
C ARG A 108 0.50 -1.60 -12.49
N PHE A 109 -0.52 -0.91 -11.99
CA PHE A 109 -0.46 -0.08 -10.81
C PHE A 109 -1.71 -0.26 -9.97
N TRP A 110 -1.52 -0.43 -8.67
CA TRP A 110 -2.59 -0.28 -7.69
C TRP A 110 -2.05 0.09 -6.30
N ILE A 111 -2.90 0.72 -5.50
CA ILE A 111 -2.73 0.87 -4.05
C ILE A 111 -3.92 0.19 -3.40
N GLU A 112 -3.68 -0.71 -2.46
CA GLU A 112 -4.72 -1.40 -1.71
C GLU A 112 -4.53 -1.10 -0.22
N PHE A 113 -5.51 -0.45 0.41
CA PHE A 113 -5.61 -0.40 1.85
C PHE A 113 -6.53 -1.52 2.32
N ARG A 114 -6.00 -2.43 3.14
CA ARG A 114 -6.67 -3.63 3.63
C ARG A 114 -7.20 -3.41 5.03
N GLY A 115 -8.44 -3.81 5.25
CA GLY A 115 -9.07 -3.74 6.56
C GLY A 115 -9.25 -2.31 7.09
N VAL A 116 -9.65 -1.38 6.25
CA VAL A 116 -9.94 0.03 6.55
C VAL A 116 -11.25 0.17 7.33
N LEU A 117 -11.34 1.11 8.26
CA LEU A 117 -12.60 1.44 8.96
C LEU A 117 -13.61 2.23 8.11
N TRP A 118 -13.19 2.74 6.95
CA TRP A 118 -13.99 3.57 6.03
C TRP A 118 -14.07 2.94 4.66
N LYS A 119 -15.15 3.25 3.94
CA LYS A 119 -15.37 2.79 2.56
C LYS A 119 -14.73 3.68 1.50
N ASP A 120 -14.46 4.93 1.84
CA ASP A 120 -14.06 5.98 0.91
C ASP A 120 -12.78 6.67 1.37
N LEU A 121 -12.06 7.25 0.41
CA LEU A 121 -10.92 8.11 0.69
C LEU A 121 -11.38 9.53 1.01
N ALA A 122 -10.62 10.22 1.87
CA ALA A 122 -10.78 11.64 2.05
C ALA A 122 -10.51 12.38 0.72
N PRO A 123 -11.34 13.38 0.33
CA PRO A 123 -11.15 14.11 -0.93
C PRO A 123 -9.77 14.74 -1.05
N ARG A 124 -9.21 15.24 0.05
CA ARG A 124 -7.85 15.83 0.09
C ARG A 124 -6.77 14.81 -0.26
N PHE A 125 -6.88 13.59 0.27
CA PHE A 125 -5.93 12.52 0.02
C PHE A 125 -6.03 12.03 -1.43
N ARG A 126 -7.25 11.74 -1.91
CA ARG A 126 -7.49 11.35 -3.30
C ARG A 126 -6.95 12.40 -4.28
N ASN A 127 -7.22 13.68 -4.05
CA ASN A 127 -6.71 14.76 -4.89
C ASN A 127 -5.17 14.88 -4.84
N GLY A 128 -4.56 14.60 -3.68
CA GLY A 128 -3.11 14.54 -3.54
C GLY A 128 -2.50 13.44 -4.40
N LEU A 129 -3.06 12.23 -4.36
CA LEU A 129 -2.62 11.11 -5.18
C LEU A 129 -2.79 11.39 -6.68
N THR A 130 -3.95 11.90 -7.11
CA THR A 130 -4.20 12.27 -8.52
C THR A 130 -3.16 13.26 -9.03
N ARG A 131 -2.77 14.27 -8.21
CA ARG A 131 -1.74 15.25 -8.58
C ARG A 131 -0.35 14.63 -8.63
N LEU A 132 0.00 13.80 -7.65
CA LEU A 132 1.30 13.14 -7.56
C LEU A 132 1.52 12.19 -8.74
N LEU A 133 0.49 11.43 -9.11
CA LEU A 133 0.55 10.40 -10.14
C LEU A 133 0.23 10.93 -11.54
N ALA A 134 -0.28 12.16 -11.65
CA ALA A 134 -0.70 12.77 -12.91
C ALA A 134 -1.64 11.87 -13.75
N THR A 135 -2.53 11.12 -13.09
CA THR A 135 -3.51 10.24 -13.73
C THR A 135 -4.85 10.30 -13.00
N ARG A 136 -5.94 9.96 -13.70
CA ARG A 136 -7.25 9.80 -13.06
C ARG A 136 -7.32 8.49 -12.30
N LEU A 137 -7.87 8.55 -11.10
CA LEU A 137 -7.95 7.43 -10.19
C LEU A 137 -9.39 6.98 -9.99
N GLU A 138 -9.58 5.67 -10.13
CA GLU A 138 -10.78 4.95 -9.74
C GLU A 138 -10.57 4.33 -8.36
N VAL A 139 -11.60 4.38 -7.53
CA VAL A 139 -11.59 3.84 -6.17
C VAL A 139 -12.67 2.78 -6.08
N LEU A 140 -12.29 1.58 -5.69
CA LEU A 140 -13.14 0.41 -5.57
C LEU A 140 -13.10 -0.08 -4.13
N THR A 141 -14.23 -0.55 -3.61
CA THR A 141 -14.34 -0.96 -2.20
C THR A 141 -15.09 -2.27 -2.07
N ARG A 142 -14.66 -3.13 -1.16
CA ARG A 142 -15.37 -4.37 -0.76
C ARG A 142 -15.31 -4.59 0.75
N PRO A 143 -16.13 -5.46 1.34
CA PRO A 143 -15.90 -5.96 2.70
C PRO A 143 -14.50 -6.59 2.83
N HIS A 144 -13.84 -6.36 3.95
CA HIS A 144 -12.50 -6.89 4.20
C HIS A 144 -12.51 -8.43 4.20
N ALA A 145 -11.60 -9.04 3.42
CA ALA A 145 -11.53 -10.49 3.25
C ALA A 145 -10.32 -11.15 3.95
N GLY A 146 -9.61 -10.41 4.80
CA GLY A 146 -8.34 -10.84 5.41
C GLY A 146 -7.11 -10.27 4.70
N LEU A 147 -5.94 -10.51 5.27
CA LEU A 147 -4.67 -10.08 4.68
C LEU A 147 -4.19 -11.14 3.68
N ALA A 148 -4.00 -10.74 2.42
CA ALA A 148 -3.38 -11.61 1.43
C ALA A 148 -1.89 -11.77 1.71
N ALA A 149 -1.33 -12.93 1.36
CA ALA A 149 0.12 -13.15 1.45
C ALA A 149 0.88 -12.11 0.61
N HIS A 150 2.07 -11.73 1.10
CA HIS A 150 2.98 -10.88 0.34
C HIS A 150 3.45 -11.64 -0.89
N ALA A 151 3.56 -10.95 -2.02
CA ALA A 151 4.01 -11.50 -3.27
C ALA A 151 5.45 -12.00 -3.14
N GLU A 152 5.71 -13.20 -3.62
CA GLU A 152 7.05 -13.77 -3.68
C GLU A 152 7.67 -13.47 -5.05
N VAL A 153 8.96 -13.16 -5.06
CA VAL A 153 9.71 -12.93 -6.30
C VAL A 153 10.24 -14.27 -6.81
N GLY A 154 9.84 -14.67 -8.02
CA GLY A 154 10.35 -15.87 -8.66
C GLY A 154 11.86 -15.79 -8.90
N ALA A 155 12.55 -16.94 -8.90
CA ALA A 155 14.00 -17.00 -9.07
C ALA A 155 14.48 -16.41 -10.42
N ASP A 156 13.66 -16.49 -11.45
CA ASP A 156 13.85 -15.93 -12.79
C ASP A 156 13.54 -14.42 -12.89
N GLU A 157 12.77 -13.91 -11.92
CA GLU A 157 12.33 -12.51 -11.85
C GLU A 157 13.26 -11.61 -11.02
N VAL A 158 14.26 -12.20 -10.35
CA VAL A 158 15.21 -11.44 -9.52
C VAL A 158 15.99 -10.43 -10.40
N PRO A 159 16.10 -9.15 -10.01
CA PRO A 159 16.83 -8.16 -10.78
C PRO A 159 18.28 -8.56 -11.01
N GLU A 160 18.77 -8.35 -12.24
CA GLU A 160 20.10 -8.81 -12.67
C GLU A 160 21.24 -8.18 -11.85
N ASP A 161 21.04 -6.93 -11.42
CA ASP A 161 21.98 -6.16 -10.62
C ASP A 161 22.13 -6.64 -9.17
N VAL A 162 21.18 -7.44 -8.65
CA VAL A 162 21.24 -7.95 -7.26
C VAL A 162 22.31 -9.04 -7.10
N LYS A 163 22.77 -9.66 -8.20
CA LYS A 163 23.91 -10.59 -8.18
C LYS A 163 25.23 -9.88 -7.80
N PHE A 164 25.36 -8.57 -8.07
CA PHE A 164 26.50 -7.76 -7.63
C PHE A 164 26.29 -7.15 -6.23
N ALA A 165 25.03 -6.83 -5.85
CA ALA A 165 24.70 -6.19 -4.58
C ALA A 165 24.87 -7.07 -3.32
N ARG A 166 25.01 -8.41 -3.46
CA ARG A 166 25.32 -9.28 -2.31
C ARG A 166 26.72 -9.01 -1.72
N LYS A 167 27.63 -8.36 -2.46
CA LYS A 167 28.98 -8.03 -1.99
C LYS A 167 29.06 -6.71 -1.19
N ASP A 168 28.10 -5.81 -1.38
CA ASP A 168 28.08 -4.45 -0.79
C ASP A 168 27.01 -4.26 0.29
N ARG A 169 26.58 -5.35 0.93
CA ARG A 169 25.56 -5.34 2.00
C ARG A 169 26.03 -4.70 3.32
N ALA A 170 27.10 -3.89 3.29
CA ALA A 170 27.64 -3.15 4.43
C ALA A 170 27.18 -1.69 4.49
N THR A 171 26.39 -1.20 3.52
CA THR A 171 25.99 0.22 3.48
C THR A 171 24.46 0.36 3.55
N PRO A 172 23.91 1.22 4.42
CA PRO A 172 22.47 1.31 4.65
C PRO A 172 21.77 1.88 3.41
N ARG A 173 20.65 1.26 3.00
CA ARG A 173 19.77 1.80 1.95
C ARG A 173 18.67 2.64 2.60
N VAL A 174 18.42 3.79 1.96
CA VAL A 174 17.38 4.81 2.15
C VAL A 174 16.57 4.69 3.46
N GLY A 175 16.92 5.53 4.44
CA GLY A 175 16.07 5.82 5.61
C GLY A 175 16.61 5.41 6.98
N THR A 176 17.78 4.79 7.08
CA THR A 176 18.36 4.35 8.37
C THR A 176 19.46 5.29 8.85
N ALA A 177 19.06 6.37 9.53
CA ALA A 177 19.71 6.99 10.68
C ALA A 177 19.01 8.33 10.96
N VAL A 178 18.01 8.33 11.85
CA VAL A 178 17.71 9.51 12.64
C VAL A 178 18.29 9.20 14.01
N GLU A 179 19.43 9.80 14.32
CA GLU A 179 19.94 9.84 15.69
C GLU A 179 18.96 10.67 16.51
N GLU A 180 18.40 10.07 17.55
CA GLU A 180 17.72 10.79 18.62
C GLU A 180 18.77 11.60 19.39
N TYR A 181 18.57 12.92 19.48
CA TYR A 181 19.24 13.80 20.45
C TYR A 181 18.33 13.98 21.67
#